data_AF-A0A2M7UBP6-F1
#
_entry.id   AF-A0A2M7UBP6-F1
#
_cell.length_a   1.000
_cell.length_b   1.000
_cell.length_c   1.000
_cell.angle_alpha   90.00
_cell.angle_beta   90.00
_cell.angle_gamma   90.00
#
_symmetry.space_group_name_H-M   'P 1'
#
loop_
_entity.id
_entity.type
_entity.pdbx_description
1 polymer ?
#
loop_
_entity_poly.entity_id
_entity_poly.type
_entity_poly.pdbx_seq_one_letter_code
_entity_poly.pdbx_strand_id
1 'polypeptide(L)'
;MKKLAKNYLLVIFFGIVSFVFLISVYRLFYSKPTYIYVKVKIGQGYWWASTNDPSTWLIDSIKKGNKQYDTIGKKVAEILSSQYYPIFSVGVNTQFYDQYRTYLTLKLKVSGNNKFGYSFQRSAIAVGSPIDFDFPSAQFSGTVIQLSNKPIVEKLVKKTVYLTKKSNDPDEFNSIKIGQNYFDGENEVIKIMDKYFDGTNITIKALFKLKEKNNQFILGEEEVIAKNKVMGFMVSDLLLYNFTVEKIE
;
A
#
# COMPACT_ATOMS: atom_id res chain seq x y z
N MET A 1 33.95 6.52 53.04
CA MET A 1 34.50 7.20 51.84
C MET A 1 36.04 7.35 51.83
N LYS A 2 36.73 7.68 52.94
CA LYS A 2 38.21 7.89 52.94
C LYS A 2 39.09 6.68 52.57
N LYS A 3 38.63 5.43 52.69
CA LYS A 3 39.41 4.22 52.31
C LYS A 3 39.36 3.87 50.81
N LEU A 4 38.33 4.30 50.09
CA LEU A 4 38.21 4.08 48.64
C LEU A 4 39.14 5.00 47.83
N ALA A 5 39.36 6.23 48.33
CA ALA A 5 40.19 7.23 47.66
C ALA A 5 41.70 6.93 47.65
N LYS A 6 42.19 6.01 48.50
CA LYS A 6 43.60 5.57 48.48
C LYS A 6 43.91 4.57 47.36
N ASN A 7 42.89 3.87 46.86
CA ASN A 7 43.03 2.91 45.77
C ASN A 7 42.60 3.59 44.46
N TYR A 8 43.50 4.37 43.88
CA TYR A 8 43.29 5.07 42.61
C TYR A 8 42.71 4.15 41.51
N LEU A 9 43.13 2.88 41.48
CA LEU A 9 42.60 1.87 40.55
C LEU A 9 41.08 1.63 40.68
N LEU A 10 40.55 1.56 41.91
CA LEU A 10 39.11 1.37 42.13
C LEU A 10 38.30 2.60 41.70
N VAL A 11 38.82 3.80 41.98
CA VAL A 11 38.17 5.05 41.58
C VAL A 11 38.12 5.17 40.05
N ILE A 12 39.21 4.83 39.36
CA ILE A 12 39.27 4.83 37.89
C ILE A 12 38.30 3.79 37.32
N PHE A 13 38.28 2.57 37.87
CA PHE A 13 37.37 1.52 37.42
C PHE A 13 35.90 1.93 37.54
N PHE A 14 35.47 2.40 38.71
CA PHE A 14 34.09 2.88 38.89
C PHE A 14 33.77 4.11 38.04
N GLY A 15 34.76 4.97 37.79
CA GLY A 15 34.62 6.10 36.86
C GLY A 15 34.31 5.64 35.44
N ILE A 16 35.05 4.66 34.90
CA ILE A 16 34.82 4.11 33.56
C ILE A 16 33.46 3.42 33.48
N VAL A 17 33.11 2.58 34.46
CA VAL A 17 31.82 1.88 34.49
C VAL A 17 30.66 2.87 34.53
N SER A 18 30.75 3.89 35.38
CA SER A 18 29.73 4.95 35.47
C SER A 18 29.61 5.75 34.17
N PHE A 19 30.73 6.05 33.52
CA PHE A 19 30.74 6.76 32.24
C PHE A 19 30.10 5.95 31.10
N VAL A 20 30.43 4.65 30.98
CA VAL A 20 29.81 3.74 30.01
C VAL A 20 28.32 3.58 30.29
N PHE A 21 27.93 3.50 31.57
CA PHE A 21 26.53 3.46 31.97
C PHE A 21 25.79 4.74 31.57
N LEU A 22 26.36 5.92 31.85
CA LEU A 22 25.81 7.22 31.45
C LEU A 22 25.64 7.35 29.93
N ILE A 23 26.65 6.95 29.15
CA ILE A 23 26.57 6.95 27.68
C ILE A 23 25.47 5.99 27.20
N SER A 24 25.38 4.80 27.82
CA SER A 24 24.38 3.80 27.45
C SER A 24 22.97 4.32 27.74
N VAL A 25 22.73 4.87 28.93
CA VAL A 25 21.47 5.51 29.31
C VAL A 25 21.16 6.68 28.35
N TYR A 26 22.11 7.57 28.12
CA TYR A 26 21.90 8.71 27.22
C TYR A 26 21.51 8.26 25.81
N ARG A 27 22.22 7.28 25.23
CA ARG A 27 21.91 6.77 23.88
C ARG A 27 20.54 6.08 23.82
N LEU A 28 20.15 5.38 24.90
CA LEU A 28 18.89 4.63 25.00
C LEU A 28 17.67 5.56 25.13
N PHE A 29 17.82 6.72 25.78
CA PHE A 29 16.73 7.66 26.01
C PHE A 29 16.70 8.88 25.06
N TYR A 30 17.84 9.39 24.58
CA TYR A 30 17.91 10.67 23.85
C TYR A 30 18.09 10.57 22.33
N SER A 31 18.24 9.37 21.75
CA SER A 31 18.28 9.25 20.29
C SER A 31 16.92 9.59 19.68
N LYS A 32 16.85 10.70 18.93
CA LYS A 32 15.60 11.11 18.25
C LYS A 32 15.23 10.07 17.19
N PRO A 33 14.01 9.53 17.23
CA PRO A 33 13.56 8.56 16.22
C PRO A 33 13.48 9.26 14.85
N THR A 34 14.07 8.62 13.83
CA THR A 34 13.89 9.06 12.44
C THR A 34 12.70 8.32 11.86
N TYR A 35 11.83 9.05 11.17
CA TYR A 35 10.66 8.47 10.50
C TYR A 35 10.76 8.67 9.01
N ILE A 36 10.38 7.64 8.27
CA ILE A 36 10.19 7.68 6.82
C ILE A 36 8.79 7.17 6.47
N TYR A 37 8.37 7.44 5.25
CA TYR A 37 7.11 7.03 4.69
C TYR A 37 7.40 6.09 3.54
N VAL A 38 6.81 4.90 3.60
CA VAL A 38 6.95 3.91 2.55
C VAL A 38 5.59 3.55 1.99
N LYS A 39 5.54 3.23 0.72
CA LYS A 39 4.42 2.51 0.14
C LYS A 39 4.85 1.09 -0.17
N VAL A 40 4.03 0.13 0.23
CA VAL A 40 4.33 -1.29 0.15
C VAL A 40 3.22 -1.99 -0.62
N LYS A 41 3.58 -2.78 -1.63
CA LYS A 41 2.69 -3.76 -2.25
C LYS A 41 2.74 -5.03 -1.40
N ILE A 42 1.60 -5.46 -0.86
CA ILE A 42 1.51 -6.70 -0.08
C ILE A 42 1.64 -7.89 -1.02
N GLY A 43 2.38 -8.92 -0.59
CA GLY A 43 2.49 -10.19 -1.31
C GLY A 43 3.28 -11.20 -0.47
N GLN A 44 2.94 -12.48 -0.59
CA GLN A 44 3.60 -13.55 0.19
C GLN A 44 4.97 -13.94 -0.39
N GLY A 45 5.94 -13.04 -0.44
CA GLY A 45 7.33 -13.36 -0.78
C GLY A 45 8.06 -12.25 -1.54
N TYR A 46 9.19 -12.61 -2.16
CA TYR A 46 9.99 -11.67 -2.94
C TYR A 46 9.21 -11.21 -4.19
N TRP A 47 9.37 -9.94 -4.60
CA TRP A 47 8.68 -9.35 -5.77
C TRP A 47 8.86 -10.10 -7.11
N TRP A 48 9.87 -10.96 -7.22
CA TRP A 48 10.17 -11.80 -8.38
C TRP A 48 9.59 -13.22 -8.29
N ALA A 49 9.13 -13.65 -7.11
CA ALA A 49 8.44 -14.91 -6.94
C ALA A 49 6.95 -14.67 -7.21
N SER A 50 6.34 -15.51 -8.05
CA SER A 50 4.90 -15.45 -8.33
C SER A 50 4.12 -15.92 -7.11
N THR A 51 4.02 -15.05 -6.10
CA THR A 51 3.35 -15.32 -4.83
C THR A 51 1.94 -14.82 -4.92
N ASN A 52 1.00 -15.59 -4.40
CA ASN A 52 -0.41 -15.24 -4.42
C ASN A 52 -0.64 -13.87 -3.75
N ASP A 53 -1.47 -13.06 -4.39
CA ASP A 53 -1.94 -11.80 -3.83
C ASP A 53 -2.78 -12.07 -2.57
N PRO A 54 -2.83 -11.12 -1.62
CA PRO A 54 -3.51 -11.30 -0.35
C PRO A 54 -5.02 -11.50 -0.53
N SER A 55 -5.59 -12.38 0.28
CA SER A 55 -7.01 -12.64 0.31
C SER A 55 -7.82 -11.56 1.04
N THR A 56 -9.13 -11.53 0.83
CA THR A 56 -10.09 -10.62 1.50
C THR A 56 -9.91 -10.55 3.02
N TRP A 57 -9.81 -11.71 3.69
CA TRP A 57 -9.66 -11.76 5.15
C TRP A 57 -8.40 -11.04 5.66
N LEU A 58 -7.31 -11.05 4.88
CA LEU A 58 -6.08 -10.35 5.26
C LEU A 58 -6.29 -8.84 5.13
N ILE A 59 -6.94 -8.38 4.05
CA ILE A 59 -7.28 -6.97 3.84
C ILE A 59 -8.15 -6.45 4.99
N ASP A 60 -9.14 -7.24 5.42
CA ASP A 60 -10.04 -6.88 6.52
C ASP A 60 -9.31 -6.72 7.86
N SER A 61 -8.19 -7.43 8.06
CA SER A 61 -7.37 -7.33 9.26
C SER A 61 -6.36 -6.17 9.24
N ILE A 62 -6.12 -5.58 8.07
CA ILE A 62 -5.15 -4.51 7.83
C ILE A 62 -5.89 -3.18 7.66
N LYS A 63 -6.02 -2.44 8.77
CA LYS A 63 -6.77 -1.18 8.81
C LYS A 63 -5.87 0.02 9.05
N LYS A 64 -6.29 1.15 8.46
CA LYS A 64 -5.72 2.46 8.76
C LYS A 64 -5.70 2.71 10.26
N GLY A 65 -4.57 3.20 10.76
CA GLY A 65 -4.34 3.46 12.18
C GLY A 65 -3.86 2.25 12.98
N ASN A 66 -3.77 1.04 12.40
CA ASN A 66 -3.07 -0.06 13.06
C ASN A 66 -1.59 0.28 13.27
N LYS A 67 -1.05 -0.19 14.38
CA LYS A 67 0.29 0.16 14.85
C LYS A 67 1.05 -1.11 15.21
N GLN A 68 2.30 -1.15 14.80
CA GLN A 68 3.26 -2.15 15.24
C GLN A 68 4.11 -1.57 16.37
N TYR A 69 4.39 -2.40 17.37
CA TYR A 69 5.20 -2.05 18.53
C TYR A 69 6.45 -2.92 18.58
N ASP A 70 7.54 -2.36 19.07
CA ASP A 70 8.73 -3.11 19.46
C ASP A 70 8.47 -3.88 20.76
N THR A 71 9.38 -4.78 21.13
CA THR A 71 9.45 -5.54 22.38
C THR A 71 9.32 -4.67 23.65
N ILE A 72 9.68 -3.39 23.57
CA ILE A 72 9.62 -2.41 24.66
C ILE A 72 8.34 -1.55 24.57
N GLY A 73 7.36 -1.92 23.74
CA GLY A 73 6.09 -1.22 23.58
C GLY A 73 6.18 0.12 22.82
N LYS A 74 7.33 0.43 22.20
CA LYS A 74 7.49 1.65 21.40
C LYS A 74 6.94 1.41 19.99
N LYS A 75 6.12 2.34 19.49
CA LYS A 75 5.61 2.31 18.13
C LYS A 75 6.73 2.34 17.09
N VAL A 76 6.72 1.38 16.15
CA VAL A 76 7.72 1.26 15.06
C VAL A 76 7.11 1.39 13.67
N ALA A 77 5.84 1.03 13.48
CA ALA A 77 5.13 1.23 12.23
C ALA A 77 3.69 1.69 12.48
N GLU A 78 3.12 2.40 11.51
CA GLU A 78 1.71 2.78 11.46
C GLU A 78 1.19 2.74 10.05
N ILE A 79 0.03 2.13 9.87
CA ILE A 79 -0.70 2.14 8.61
C ILE A 79 -1.40 3.48 8.47
N LEU A 80 -1.00 4.26 7.47
CA LEU A 80 -1.61 5.55 7.15
C LEU A 80 -2.72 5.43 6.11
N SER A 81 -2.60 4.47 5.20
CA SER A 81 -3.63 4.17 4.21
C SER A 81 -3.59 2.70 3.80
N SER A 82 -4.75 2.16 3.44
CA SER A 82 -4.90 0.82 2.87
C SER A 82 -5.73 0.91 1.61
N GLN A 83 -5.11 0.61 0.47
CA GLN A 83 -5.76 0.59 -0.83
C GLN A 83 -5.76 -0.82 -1.40
N TYR A 84 -6.87 -1.29 -1.96
CA TYR A 84 -6.98 -2.61 -2.55
C TYR A 84 -7.75 -2.55 -3.87
N TYR A 85 -7.36 -3.40 -4.81
CA TYR A 85 -7.96 -3.51 -6.13
C TYR A 85 -8.16 -4.98 -6.47
N PRO A 86 -9.31 -5.39 -7.02
CA PRO A 86 -9.55 -6.78 -7.36
C PRO A 86 -8.62 -7.18 -8.51
N ILE A 87 -8.23 -8.45 -8.55
CA ILE A 87 -7.46 -8.96 -9.67
C ILE A 87 -8.42 -9.45 -10.75
N PHE A 88 -8.27 -8.90 -11.95
CA PHE A 88 -9.07 -9.27 -13.10
C PHE A 88 -8.22 -10.16 -14.01
N SER A 89 -8.65 -11.40 -14.21
CA SER A 89 -8.19 -12.22 -15.32
C SER A 89 -9.13 -12.00 -16.51
N VAL A 90 -8.61 -11.44 -17.61
CA VAL A 90 -9.39 -11.24 -18.84
C VAL A 90 -9.25 -12.51 -19.68
N GLY A 91 -10.27 -13.39 -19.68
CA GLY A 91 -10.25 -14.66 -20.44
C GLY A 91 -11.42 -15.62 -20.12
N VAL A 92 -11.53 -16.71 -20.89
CA VAL A 92 -12.67 -17.66 -20.89
C VAL A 92 -12.81 -18.47 -19.58
N ASN A 93 -11.78 -18.49 -18.74
CA ASN A 93 -11.81 -19.05 -17.39
C ASN A 93 -11.55 -17.94 -16.36
N THR A 94 -12.51 -17.04 -16.21
CA THR A 94 -12.57 -16.08 -15.09
C THR A 94 -12.79 -16.83 -13.78
N GLN A 95 -11.71 -17.37 -13.20
CA GLN A 95 -11.71 -17.77 -11.80
C GLN A 95 -11.38 -16.55 -10.96
N PHE A 96 -12.37 -16.12 -10.18
CA PHE A 96 -12.18 -15.14 -9.12
C PHE A 96 -11.47 -15.85 -7.99
N TYR A 97 -10.20 -15.51 -7.79
CA TYR A 97 -9.57 -15.78 -6.52
C TYR A 97 -10.03 -14.67 -5.58
N ASP A 98 -10.28 -15.00 -4.31
CA ASP A 98 -10.61 -14.05 -3.24
C ASP A 98 -9.44 -13.09 -2.93
N GLN A 99 -8.67 -12.68 -3.95
CA GLN A 99 -7.38 -12.04 -3.91
C GLN A 99 -7.45 -10.63 -4.48
N TYR A 100 -6.72 -9.72 -3.87
CA TYR A 100 -6.66 -8.31 -4.26
C TYR A 100 -5.21 -7.84 -4.30
N ARG A 101 -4.91 -6.97 -5.24
CA ARG A 101 -3.67 -6.18 -5.20
C ARG A 101 -3.82 -5.13 -4.12
N THR A 102 -3.09 -5.29 -3.02
CA THR A 102 -3.19 -4.43 -1.86
C THR A 102 -1.92 -3.60 -1.68
N TYR A 103 -2.11 -2.31 -1.44
CA TYR A 103 -1.05 -1.31 -1.28
C TYR A 103 -1.25 -0.55 0.03
N LEU A 104 -0.21 -0.51 0.84
CA LEU A 104 -0.23 0.20 2.11
C LEU A 104 0.73 1.38 2.09
N THR A 105 0.28 2.53 2.58
CA THR A 105 1.19 3.61 2.96
C THR A 105 1.47 3.52 4.45
N LEU A 106 2.74 3.39 4.83
CA LEU A 106 3.15 3.24 6.22
C LEU A 106 4.10 4.34 6.67
N LYS A 107 3.98 4.74 7.93
CA LYS A 107 4.99 5.54 8.64
C LYS A 107 5.88 4.61 9.45
N LEU A 108 7.17 4.54 9.12
CA LEU A 108 8.13 3.65 9.76
C LEU A 108 9.14 4.42 10.58
N LYS A 109 9.44 3.93 11.77
CA LYS A 109 10.59 4.33 12.58
C LYS A 109 11.80 3.55 12.10
N VAL A 110 12.83 4.26 11.62
CA VAL A 110 14.02 3.66 11.02
C VAL A 110 15.29 4.08 11.74
N SER A 111 16.32 3.26 11.62
CA SER A 111 17.71 3.62 11.89
C SER A 111 18.42 4.02 10.59
N GLY A 112 19.43 4.88 10.69
CA GLY A 112 20.19 5.36 9.54
C GLY A 112 19.84 6.80 9.14
N ASN A 113 20.37 7.22 8.00
CA ASN A 113 20.20 8.57 7.47
C ASN A 113 20.20 8.55 5.94
N ASN A 114 19.88 9.68 5.32
CA ASN A 114 19.76 9.77 3.86
C ASN A 114 21.08 9.46 3.10
N LYS A 115 22.23 9.52 3.78
CA LYS A 115 23.56 9.30 3.18
C LYS A 115 23.97 7.82 3.20
N PHE A 116 23.60 7.09 4.25
CA PHE A 116 23.98 5.70 4.47
C PHE A 116 22.82 4.71 4.27
N GLY A 117 21.66 5.21 3.86
CA GLY A 117 20.43 4.43 3.74
C GLY A 117 19.68 4.30 5.05
N TYR A 118 18.46 3.77 4.93
CA TYR A 118 17.57 3.51 6.05
C TYR A 118 17.48 2.02 6.32
N SER A 119 17.30 1.65 7.58
CA SER A 119 17.02 0.29 8.00
C SER A 119 15.85 0.21 8.97
N PHE A 120 15.04 -0.83 8.82
CA PHE A 120 13.92 -1.16 9.70
C PHE A 120 14.13 -2.57 10.20
N GLN A 121 14.04 -2.76 11.52
CA GLN A 121 14.28 -4.06 12.16
C GLN A 121 15.60 -4.74 11.72
N ARG A 122 16.66 -3.94 11.52
CA ARG A 122 18.00 -4.37 11.06
C ARG A 122 18.09 -4.76 9.58
N SER A 123 17.00 -4.69 8.82
CA SER A 123 16.98 -4.88 7.37
C SER A 123 17.08 -3.54 6.65
N ALA A 124 17.93 -3.45 5.62
CA ALA A 124 18.01 -2.26 4.79
C ALA A 124 16.70 -2.07 4.00
N ILE A 125 16.20 -0.83 3.92
CA ILE A 125 15.01 -0.50 3.15
C ILE A 125 15.39 0.31 1.93
N ALA A 126 14.95 -0.15 0.76
CA ALA A 126 15.03 0.57 -0.50
C ALA A 126 13.81 0.24 -1.37
N VAL A 127 13.59 0.98 -2.45
CA VAL A 127 12.58 0.58 -3.45
C VAL A 127 12.99 -0.77 -4.04
N GLY A 128 12.04 -1.72 -4.07
CA GLY A 128 12.25 -3.11 -4.46
C GLY A 128 12.67 -4.04 -3.32
N SER A 129 12.97 -3.53 -2.11
CA SER A 129 13.32 -4.39 -0.98
C SER A 129 12.07 -5.05 -0.39
N PRO A 130 12.15 -6.34 0.01
CA PRO A 130 11.11 -6.95 0.83
C PRO A 130 11.09 -6.30 2.22
N ILE A 131 9.93 -6.31 2.85
CA ILE A 131 9.73 -5.84 4.21
C ILE A 131 8.64 -6.66 4.89
N ASP A 132 8.90 -7.05 6.13
CA ASP A 132 7.98 -7.82 6.95
C ASP A 132 7.36 -6.95 8.03
N PHE A 133 6.08 -7.18 8.30
CA PHE A 133 5.33 -6.49 9.33
C PHE A 133 4.63 -7.48 10.24
N ASP A 134 4.62 -7.14 11.53
CA ASP A 134 4.04 -7.93 12.59
C ASP A 134 3.08 -7.04 13.40
N PHE A 135 1.92 -6.74 12.80
CA PHE A 135 0.88 -5.99 13.48
C PHE A 135 0.08 -6.92 14.39
N PRO A 136 -0.46 -6.44 15.53
CA PRO A 136 -1.26 -7.28 16.42
C PRO A 136 -2.46 -7.96 15.75
N SER A 137 -3.00 -7.37 14.68
CA SER A 137 -4.13 -7.92 13.92
C SER A 137 -3.72 -8.75 12.71
N ALA A 138 -2.47 -8.64 12.22
CA ALA A 138 -2.03 -9.27 10.99
C ALA A 138 -0.50 -9.31 10.88
N GLN A 139 0.03 -10.46 10.46
CA GLN A 139 1.41 -10.60 10.05
C GLN A 139 1.47 -10.79 8.53
N PHE A 140 2.29 -10.01 7.84
CA PHE A 140 2.40 -10.06 6.39
C PHE A 140 3.75 -9.53 5.89
N SER A 141 4.09 -9.93 4.68
CA SER A 141 5.23 -9.44 3.93
C SER A 141 4.78 -8.58 2.76
N GLY A 142 5.67 -7.72 2.27
CA GLY A 142 5.44 -6.97 1.06
C GLY A 142 6.73 -6.40 0.47
N THR A 143 6.58 -5.71 -0.65
CA THR A 143 7.69 -5.06 -1.35
C THR A 143 7.52 -3.55 -1.32
N VAL A 144 8.57 -2.83 -0.95
CA VAL A 144 8.57 -1.36 -0.96
C VAL A 144 8.58 -0.86 -2.40
N ILE A 145 7.52 -0.17 -2.81
CA ILE A 145 7.38 0.40 -4.16
C ILE A 145 7.68 1.91 -4.20
N GLN A 146 7.65 2.57 -3.04
CA GLN A 146 7.97 3.99 -2.90
C GLN A 146 8.55 4.26 -1.52
N LEU A 147 9.52 5.17 -1.45
CA LEU A 147 10.15 5.61 -0.20
C LEU A 147 10.28 7.14 -0.21
N SER A 148 9.97 7.78 0.91
CA SER A 148 10.00 9.23 1.06
C SER A 148 10.27 9.65 2.51
N ASN A 149 11.01 10.74 2.69
CA ASN A 149 11.22 11.35 4.01
C ASN A 149 10.04 12.25 4.45
N LYS A 150 9.10 12.50 3.53
CA LYS A 150 7.88 13.28 3.77
C LYS A 150 6.65 12.40 3.54
N PRO A 151 5.49 12.73 4.15
CA PRO A 151 4.24 12.04 3.88
C PRO A 151 3.99 11.88 2.38
N ILE A 152 3.68 10.66 1.96
CA ILE A 152 3.33 10.37 0.56
C ILE A 152 1.90 10.86 0.35
N VAL A 153 1.74 11.83 -0.56
CA VAL A 153 0.44 12.36 -0.96
C VAL A 153 0.25 12.05 -2.43
N GLU A 154 -0.83 11.37 -2.75
CA GLU A 154 -1.16 11.02 -4.13
C GLU A 154 -1.81 12.20 -4.84
N LYS A 155 -1.30 12.51 -6.03
CA LYS A 155 -1.95 13.47 -6.94
C LYS A 155 -2.85 12.68 -7.86
N LEU A 156 -4.15 12.69 -7.56
CA LEU A 156 -5.17 12.04 -8.37
C LEU A 156 -5.84 13.06 -9.29
N VAL A 157 -6.03 12.68 -10.54
CA VAL A 157 -6.80 13.43 -11.54
C VAL A 157 -8.11 12.69 -11.81
N LYS A 158 -9.19 13.45 -11.99
CA LYS A 158 -10.48 12.90 -12.39
C LYS A 158 -10.56 12.88 -13.91
N LYS A 159 -10.86 11.72 -14.47
CA LYS A 159 -11.04 11.51 -15.91
C LYS A 159 -12.34 10.78 -16.20
N THR A 160 -13.03 11.22 -17.23
CA THR A 160 -14.21 10.54 -17.72
C THR A 160 -13.78 9.52 -18.75
N VAL A 161 -14.11 8.26 -18.51
CA VAL A 161 -13.73 7.12 -19.34
C VAL A 161 -14.99 6.53 -19.96
N TYR A 162 -14.96 6.37 -21.27
CA TYR A 162 -16.01 5.72 -22.05
C TYR A 162 -15.59 4.28 -22.30
N LEU A 163 -16.44 3.35 -21.90
CA LEU A 163 -16.18 1.92 -21.87
C LEU A 163 -17.27 1.21 -22.66
N THR A 164 -16.88 0.38 -23.63
CA THR A 164 -17.82 -0.31 -24.51
C THR A 164 -17.56 -1.82 -24.48
N LYS A 165 -18.61 -2.61 -24.30
CA LYS A 165 -18.58 -4.07 -24.36
C LYS A 165 -19.58 -4.55 -25.40
N LYS A 166 -19.16 -5.43 -26.30
CA LYS A 166 -20.08 -6.14 -27.18
C LYS A 166 -20.81 -7.21 -26.37
N SER A 167 -22.08 -6.97 -26.11
CA SER A 167 -22.97 -7.85 -25.34
C SER A 167 -24.39 -7.53 -25.78
N ASN A 168 -25.17 -8.55 -26.12
CA ASN A 168 -26.59 -8.43 -26.44
C ASN A 168 -27.48 -8.84 -25.26
N ASP A 169 -26.88 -9.03 -24.07
CA ASP A 169 -27.58 -9.45 -22.86
C ASP A 169 -28.20 -8.23 -22.14
N PRO A 170 -29.53 -8.09 -22.14
CA PRO A 170 -30.20 -6.98 -21.46
C PRO A 170 -30.07 -7.06 -19.93
N ASP A 171 -29.90 -8.25 -19.36
CA ASP A 171 -29.81 -8.42 -17.91
C ASP A 171 -28.46 -7.91 -17.39
N GLU A 172 -27.38 -8.14 -18.15
CA GLU A 172 -26.09 -7.49 -17.89
C GLU A 172 -26.25 -5.96 -17.90
N PHE A 173 -26.89 -5.39 -18.92
CA PHE A 173 -27.15 -3.94 -18.98
C PHE A 173 -27.96 -3.45 -17.79
N ASN A 174 -29.01 -4.18 -17.39
CA ASN A 174 -29.90 -3.81 -16.30
C ASN A 174 -29.23 -3.92 -14.92
N SER A 175 -28.27 -4.83 -14.76
CA SER A 175 -27.49 -4.99 -13.53
C SER A 175 -26.62 -3.77 -13.23
N ILE A 176 -26.12 -3.10 -14.27
CA ILE A 176 -25.35 -1.86 -14.16
C ILE A 176 -26.30 -0.71 -13.80
N LYS A 177 -26.02 0.01 -12.72
CA LYS A 177 -26.84 1.15 -12.26
C LYS A 177 -26.04 2.43 -12.24
N ILE A 178 -26.64 3.52 -12.70
CA ILE A 178 -26.05 4.85 -12.60
C ILE A 178 -25.86 5.18 -11.12
N GLY A 179 -24.69 5.73 -10.78
CA GLY A 179 -24.30 6.04 -9.41
C GLY A 179 -23.58 4.92 -8.67
N GLN A 180 -23.53 3.68 -9.21
CA GLN A 180 -22.66 2.63 -8.68
C GLN A 180 -21.20 3.09 -8.68
N ASN A 181 -20.46 2.69 -7.67
CA ASN A 181 -19.11 3.19 -7.44
C ASN A 181 -18.17 2.09 -6.92
N TYR A 182 -16.87 2.30 -7.08
CA TYR A 182 -15.85 1.45 -6.47
C TYR A 182 -15.09 2.24 -5.42
N PHE A 183 -15.00 1.68 -4.21
CA PHE A 183 -14.22 2.22 -3.12
C PHE A 183 -12.96 1.37 -2.96
N ASP A 184 -11.78 2.00 -3.06
CA ASP A 184 -10.51 1.30 -2.98
C ASP A 184 -9.99 1.09 -1.55
N GLY A 185 -10.77 1.45 -0.53
CA GLY A 185 -10.35 1.46 0.87
C GLY A 185 -10.07 2.87 1.42
N GLU A 186 -9.76 3.85 0.56
CA GLU A 186 -9.56 5.25 0.97
C GLU A 186 -10.47 6.21 0.21
N ASN A 187 -10.70 5.98 -1.07
CA ASN A 187 -11.40 6.89 -1.97
C ASN A 187 -12.39 6.13 -2.85
N GLU A 188 -13.48 6.81 -3.19
CA GLU A 188 -14.28 6.44 -4.36
C GLU A 188 -13.43 6.68 -5.62
N VAL A 189 -13.01 5.63 -6.31
CA VAL A 189 -12.07 5.70 -7.46
C VAL A 189 -12.75 5.50 -8.81
N ILE A 190 -13.92 4.85 -8.84
CA ILE A 190 -14.73 4.67 -10.04
C ILE A 190 -16.16 5.02 -9.70
N LYS A 191 -16.86 5.72 -10.60
CA LYS A 191 -18.30 5.96 -10.50
C LYS A 191 -18.98 5.88 -11.86
N ILE A 192 -20.03 5.09 -11.97
CA ILE A 192 -20.87 5.03 -13.16
C ILE A 192 -21.70 6.32 -13.25
N MET A 193 -21.49 7.07 -14.31
CA MET A 193 -22.17 8.34 -14.57
C MET A 193 -23.33 8.17 -15.53
N ASP A 194 -23.19 7.29 -16.51
CA ASP A 194 -24.22 7.03 -17.51
C ASP A 194 -24.04 5.63 -18.13
N LYS A 195 -25.10 5.11 -18.74
CA LYS A 195 -25.08 3.84 -19.49
C LYS A 195 -26.02 3.88 -20.69
N TYR A 196 -25.65 3.19 -21.76
CA TYR A 196 -26.43 3.09 -22.99
C TYR A 196 -26.36 1.67 -23.56
N PHE A 197 -27.45 1.21 -24.18
CA PHE A 197 -27.57 -0.09 -24.83
C PHE A 197 -28.21 0.08 -26.21
N ASP A 198 -27.54 -0.42 -27.25
CA ASP A 198 -28.00 -0.34 -28.64
C ASP A 198 -28.59 -1.65 -29.18
N GLY A 199 -28.71 -2.68 -28.32
CA GLY A 199 -29.10 -4.04 -28.70
C GLY A 199 -27.94 -5.01 -28.95
N THR A 200 -26.73 -4.48 -29.16
CA THR A 200 -25.51 -5.26 -29.47
C THR A 200 -24.31 -4.88 -28.62
N ASN A 201 -24.29 -3.65 -28.09
CA ASN A 201 -23.23 -3.11 -27.26
C ASN A 201 -23.81 -2.44 -26.03
N ILE A 202 -23.12 -2.65 -24.91
CA ILE A 202 -23.28 -1.89 -23.68
C ILE A 202 -22.18 -0.84 -23.63
N THR A 203 -22.57 0.42 -23.55
CA THR A 203 -21.66 1.56 -23.37
C THR A 203 -21.85 2.14 -21.99
N ILE A 204 -20.75 2.42 -21.30
CA ILE A 204 -20.73 3.00 -19.97
C ILE A 204 -19.87 4.25 -19.99
N LYS A 205 -20.39 5.32 -19.40
CA LYS A 205 -19.60 6.51 -19.06
C LYS A 205 -19.30 6.46 -17.57
N ALA A 206 -18.03 6.41 -17.22
CA ALA A 206 -17.62 6.33 -15.82
C ALA A 206 -16.55 7.37 -15.48
N LEU A 207 -16.64 7.93 -14.28
CA LEU A 207 -15.64 8.83 -13.72
C LEU A 207 -14.58 8.02 -12.97
N PHE A 208 -13.34 8.11 -13.40
CA PHE A 208 -12.20 7.47 -12.78
C PHE A 208 -11.33 8.51 -12.05
N LYS A 209 -10.83 8.17 -10.86
CA LYS A 209 -9.72 8.86 -10.21
C LYS A 209 -8.43 8.10 -10.52
N LEU A 210 -7.54 8.74 -11.26
CA LEU A 210 -6.33 8.12 -11.83
C LEU A 210 -5.09 8.89 -11.38
N LYS A 211 -3.94 8.20 -11.36
CA LYS A 211 -2.63 8.83 -11.27
C LYS A 211 -2.14 9.16 -12.66
N GLU A 212 -1.50 10.31 -12.81
CA GLU A 212 -0.85 10.70 -14.06
C GLU A 212 0.66 10.56 -13.90
N LYS A 213 1.28 9.68 -14.69
CA LYS A 213 2.72 9.44 -14.68
C LYS A 213 3.20 9.12 -16.09
N ASN A 214 4.25 9.79 -16.55
CA ASN A 214 4.83 9.56 -17.89
C ASN A 214 3.80 9.62 -19.02
N ASN A 215 2.87 10.59 -18.98
CA ASN A 215 1.76 10.75 -19.93
C ASN A 215 0.80 9.54 -20.00
N GLN A 216 0.77 8.70 -18.96
CA GLN A 216 -0.17 7.60 -18.82
C GLN A 216 -1.08 7.85 -17.62
N PHE A 217 -2.34 7.42 -17.75
CA PHE A 217 -3.28 7.36 -16.64
C PHE A 217 -3.23 5.98 -16.01
N ILE A 218 -3.08 5.90 -14.70
CA ILE A 218 -2.92 4.66 -13.95
C ILE A 218 -3.99 4.60 -12.87
N LEU A 219 -4.80 3.55 -12.89
CA LEU A 219 -5.70 3.18 -11.80
C LEU A 219 -4.90 2.38 -10.75
N GLY A 220 -5.00 2.79 -9.49
CA GLY A 220 -4.19 2.21 -8.42
C GLY A 220 -2.70 2.50 -8.62
N GLU A 221 -1.85 1.46 -8.62
CA GLU A 221 -0.41 1.59 -8.85
C GLU A 221 0.08 1.01 -10.19
N GLU A 222 -0.70 0.14 -10.83
CA GLU A 222 -0.23 -0.70 -11.94
C GLU A 222 -1.15 -0.69 -13.16
N GLU A 223 -2.44 -0.40 -12.99
CA GLU A 223 -3.43 -0.60 -14.05
C GLU A 223 -3.50 0.61 -14.99
N VAL A 224 -2.70 0.58 -16.06
CA VAL A 224 -2.71 1.65 -17.07
C VAL A 224 -4.05 1.70 -17.81
N ILE A 225 -4.71 2.85 -17.85
CA ILE A 225 -5.93 3.09 -18.61
C ILE A 225 -5.56 3.78 -19.92
N ALA A 226 -5.84 3.13 -21.05
CA ALA A 226 -5.51 3.61 -22.37
C ALA A 226 -6.58 3.20 -23.38
N LYS A 227 -6.74 3.99 -24.45
CA LYS A 227 -7.66 3.68 -25.56
C LYS A 227 -7.40 2.29 -26.13
N ASN A 228 -8.48 1.58 -26.47
CA ASN A 228 -8.53 0.20 -26.95
C ASN A 228 -8.06 -0.87 -25.96
N LYS A 229 -7.75 -0.51 -24.70
CA LYS A 229 -7.45 -1.49 -23.67
C LYS A 229 -8.72 -2.18 -23.20
N VAL A 230 -8.71 -3.50 -23.16
CA VAL A 230 -9.75 -4.30 -22.49
C VAL A 230 -9.45 -4.34 -21.01
N MET A 231 -10.46 -4.09 -20.18
CA MET A 231 -10.33 -4.10 -18.73
C MET A 231 -11.54 -4.72 -18.05
N GLY A 232 -11.29 -5.18 -16.82
CA GLY A 232 -12.33 -5.46 -15.84
C GLY A 232 -12.22 -4.49 -14.68
N PHE A 233 -13.33 -4.25 -14.00
CA PHE A 233 -13.40 -3.45 -12.79
C PHE A 233 -14.65 -3.86 -12.00
N MET A 234 -14.63 -3.58 -10.70
CA MET A 234 -15.77 -3.81 -9.82
C MET A 234 -16.47 -2.48 -9.55
N VAL A 235 -17.79 -2.48 -9.40
CA VAL A 235 -18.58 -1.36 -8.88
C VAL A 235 -19.62 -1.89 -7.92
N SER A 236 -19.63 -1.37 -6.69
CA SER A 236 -20.34 -1.95 -5.55
C SER A 236 -19.92 -3.43 -5.42
N ASP A 237 -20.82 -4.37 -5.70
CA ASP A 237 -20.54 -5.80 -5.72
C ASP A 237 -20.65 -6.41 -7.14
N LEU A 238 -20.89 -5.56 -8.15
CA LEU A 238 -21.03 -5.97 -9.54
C LEU A 238 -19.67 -5.94 -10.22
N LEU A 239 -19.27 -7.09 -10.75
CA LEU A 239 -18.11 -7.17 -11.61
C LEU A 239 -18.49 -6.84 -13.06
N LEU A 240 -17.72 -5.92 -13.63
CA LEU A 240 -17.77 -5.57 -15.05
C LEU A 240 -16.48 -6.03 -15.71
N TYR A 241 -16.58 -6.84 -16.75
CA TYR A 241 -15.44 -7.44 -17.42
C TYR A 241 -15.57 -7.35 -18.94
N ASN A 242 -14.45 -7.46 -19.65
CA ASN A 242 -14.36 -7.35 -21.11
C ASN A 242 -14.86 -6.00 -21.68
N PHE A 243 -14.78 -4.92 -20.89
CA PHE A 243 -15.05 -3.58 -21.39
C PHE A 243 -13.80 -3.02 -22.07
N THR A 244 -13.97 -2.43 -23.24
CA THR A 244 -12.89 -1.77 -23.98
C THR A 244 -12.97 -0.27 -23.76
N VAL A 245 -11.84 0.35 -23.40
CA VAL A 245 -11.73 1.81 -23.28
C VAL A 245 -11.83 2.45 -24.66
N GLU A 246 -12.91 3.16 -24.94
CA GLU A 246 -13.12 3.85 -26.21
C GLU A 246 -12.48 5.24 -26.23
N LYS A 247 -12.65 5.98 -25.12
CA LYS A 247 -12.20 7.37 -24.99
C LYS A 247 -11.92 7.73 -23.53
N ILE A 248 -10.98 8.66 -23.32
CA ILE A 248 -10.65 9.27 -22.03
C ILE A 248 -10.71 10.79 -22.20
N GLU A 249 -11.46 11.47 -21.33
CA GLU A 249 -11.61 12.94 -21.26
C GLU A 249 -11.12 13.49 -19.92
#